data_AF-A0A950ZVC0-F1
#
_entry.id   AF-A0A950ZVC0-F1
#
_cell.length_a   1.000
_cell.length_b   1.000
_cell.length_c   1.000
_cell.angle_alpha   90.00
_cell.angle_beta   90.00
_cell.angle_gamma   90.00
#
_symmetry.space_group_name_H-M   'P 1'
#
loop_
_entity.id
_entity.type
_entity.pdbx_description
1 polymer ?
#
loop_
_entity_poly.entity_id
_entity_poly.type
_entity_poly.pdbx_seq_one_letter_code
_entity_poly.pdbx_strand_id
1 'polypeptide(L)'
;MRIAIAADHAGFELKQLLLTRLAAEPDLTVLDLGTNAASPPVDYPDYARAAAEAVVRGDADRAIMVCGSGAGACIAADKVPGARAFFAGDTYTAHQAVEHDQGNVLCLGERVTGLELAVEIARTFVRAQFSDQERHRRRVAKIAAIEAESNFPLEALRRHGQSIWLDTIARSMLTSGELRRLAWEDRVTGVTSNPTIFEKAMGHEPEYEEPARTLAEQGKSAEEIYWALAIEDIQGATDVLRGIYRLVNGLDGFVSLECAPAVANDTQATVDMTRDLWTRVNRPNVMIKIPATPEGVAAIEESIASGINVNVTLMFSVQLYEEVAHAYIKGLERFFSGRESRNLRHPESLQPAPASVASFFVSRVDTLVDKLLGEKMSGTTGATNGDVSAYQRLLGQAAIANARLAYASFQKIFSGPAWETLAQKGAQVQRPLWASTSTKNPRYRDVLYVEELIGPNTVNTMPEATLSAFRDHGRVARTIDTPEAMARTERVWRDLKTAGIDMDEVTLQLQKDGVRLFAESFDSLIKVLEGRRQALAHA
;
A
#
# COMPACT_ATOMS: atom_id res chain seq x y z
N MET A 1 -14.86 -14.91 -37.33
CA MET A 1 -14.43 -14.11 -36.16
C MET A 1 -15.23 -14.57 -34.94
N ARG A 2 -14.55 -14.80 -33.82
CA ARG A 2 -15.18 -15.12 -32.54
C ARG A 2 -15.47 -13.83 -31.80
N ILE A 3 -16.71 -13.64 -31.35
CA ILE A 3 -17.10 -12.46 -30.58
C ILE A 3 -17.69 -12.88 -29.24
N ALA A 4 -17.23 -12.25 -28.17
CA ALA A 4 -17.86 -12.37 -26.86
C ALA A 4 -18.95 -11.30 -26.71
N ILE A 5 -20.11 -11.66 -26.16
CA ILE A 5 -21.15 -10.70 -25.81
C ILE A 5 -21.51 -10.90 -24.34
N ALA A 6 -21.44 -9.83 -23.56
CA ALA A 6 -21.73 -9.85 -22.13
C ALA A 6 -22.65 -8.70 -21.74
N ALA A 7 -23.42 -8.89 -20.68
CA ALA A 7 -24.22 -7.83 -20.07
C ALA A 7 -24.51 -8.12 -18.60
N ASP A 8 -24.73 -7.05 -17.84
CA ASP A 8 -25.42 -7.13 -16.55
C ASP A 8 -26.94 -7.20 -16.76
N HIS A 9 -27.70 -7.23 -15.66
CA HIS A 9 -29.16 -7.26 -15.70
C HIS A 9 -29.78 -6.07 -16.45
N ALA A 10 -29.11 -4.91 -16.45
CA ALA A 10 -29.61 -3.69 -17.08
C ALA A 10 -29.37 -3.62 -18.59
N GLY A 11 -28.52 -4.48 -19.14
CA GLY A 11 -28.26 -4.63 -20.58
C GLY A 11 -28.78 -5.96 -21.16
N PHE A 12 -29.58 -6.71 -20.40
CA PHE A 12 -29.95 -8.08 -20.73
C PHE A 12 -30.74 -8.20 -22.04
N GLU A 13 -31.74 -7.33 -22.27
CA GLU A 13 -32.60 -7.43 -23.45
C GLU A 13 -31.83 -7.08 -24.72
N LEU A 14 -31.00 -6.03 -24.67
CA LEU A 14 -30.13 -5.68 -25.79
C LEU A 14 -29.08 -6.77 -26.05
N LYS A 15 -28.55 -7.42 -25.00
CA LYS A 15 -27.68 -8.60 -25.16
C LYS A 15 -28.37 -9.71 -25.93
N GLN A 16 -29.60 -10.08 -25.56
CA GLN A 16 -30.36 -11.16 -26.23
C GLN A 16 -30.63 -10.83 -27.71
N LEU A 17 -30.96 -9.56 -28.00
CA LEU A 17 -31.10 -9.09 -29.37
C LEU A 17 -29.79 -9.24 -30.15
N LEU A 18 -28.67 -8.78 -29.59
CA LEU A 18 -27.35 -8.87 -30.25
C LEU A 18 -26.89 -10.32 -30.46
N LEU A 19 -27.08 -11.20 -29.47
CA LEU A 19 -26.81 -12.64 -29.61
C LEU A 19 -27.57 -13.21 -30.81
N THR A 20 -28.87 -12.92 -30.91
CA THR A 20 -29.72 -13.40 -31.99
C THR A 20 -29.31 -12.84 -33.36
N ARG A 21 -29.06 -11.52 -33.44
CA ARG A 21 -28.82 -10.83 -34.72
C ARG A 21 -27.42 -11.07 -35.26
N LEU A 22 -26.42 -11.18 -34.39
CA LEU A 22 -25.03 -11.43 -34.80
C LEU A 22 -24.74 -12.91 -35.00
N ALA A 23 -25.41 -13.84 -34.30
CA ALA A 23 -25.29 -15.27 -34.58
C ALA A 23 -25.86 -15.67 -35.95
N ALA A 24 -26.71 -14.83 -36.55
CA ALA A 24 -27.20 -15.02 -37.92
C ALA A 24 -26.19 -14.63 -39.00
N GLU A 25 -25.08 -13.97 -38.65
CA GLU A 25 -24.02 -13.61 -39.59
C GLU A 25 -23.08 -14.81 -39.80
N PRO A 26 -22.88 -15.27 -41.05
CA PRO A 26 -22.21 -16.55 -41.33
C PRO A 26 -20.74 -16.60 -40.90
N ASP A 27 -20.10 -15.44 -40.80
CA ASP A 27 -18.67 -15.31 -40.48
C ASP A 27 -18.41 -15.08 -38.98
N LEU A 28 -19.45 -15.09 -38.14
CA LEU A 28 -19.36 -14.83 -36.70
C LEU A 28 -19.66 -16.09 -35.89
N THR A 29 -18.89 -16.27 -34.81
CA THR A 29 -19.19 -17.24 -33.75
C THR A 29 -19.33 -16.48 -32.45
N VAL A 30 -20.44 -16.68 -31.74
CA VAL A 30 -20.80 -15.86 -30.57
C VAL A 30 -20.62 -16.66 -29.29
N LEU A 31 -19.94 -16.06 -28.32
CA LEU A 31 -19.77 -16.55 -26.96
C LEU A 31 -20.58 -15.67 -26.00
N ASP A 32 -21.61 -16.22 -25.36
CA ASP A 32 -22.39 -15.51 -24.33
C ASP A 32 -21.67 -15.61 -22.98
N LEU A 33 -21.26 -14.46 -22.45
CA LEU A 33 -20.59 -14.33 -21.16
C LEU A 33 -21.41 -13.50 -20.16
N GLY A 34 -22.64 -13.09 -20.51
CA GLY A 34 -23.47 -12.19 -19.69
C GLY A 34 -24.40 -12.91 -18.72
N THR A 35 -25.19 -12.14 -17.96
CA THR A 35 -26.30 -12.68 -17.18
C THR A 35 -27.33 -13.38 -18.07
N ASN A 36 -28.00 -14.41 -17.54
CA ASN A 36 -29.04 -15.17 -18.23
C ASN A 36 -30.46 -14.68 -17.91
N ALA A 37 -30.60 -13.64 -17.10
CA ALA A 37 -31.88 -13.04 -16.77
C ALA A 37 -31.74 -11.54 -16.42
N ALA A 38 -32.82 -10.78 -16.59
CA ALA A 38 -32.94 -9.40 -16.14
C ALA A 38 -33.13 -9.26 -14.61
N SER A 39 -33.32 -10.38 -13.90
CA SER A 39 -33.50 -10.42 -12.45
C SER A 39 -32.99 -11.77 -11.89
N PRO A 40 -32.36 -11.80 -10.71
CA PRO A 40 -32.07 -10.68 -9.81
C PRO A 40 -31.00 -9.71 -10.36
N PRO A 41 -30.88 -8.49 -9.81
CA PRO A 41 -29.81 -7.56 -10.16
C PRO A 41 -28.42 -8.17 -9.94
N VAL A 42 -27.52 -7.89 -10.88
CA VAL A 42 -26.10 -8.27 -10.86
C VAL A 42 -25.24 -7.10 -11.33
N ASP A 43 -23.97 -7.06 -10.92
CA ASP A 43 -23.10 -5.91 -11.15
C ASP A 43 -22.29 -6.03 -12.45
N TYR A 44 -22.30 -4.96 -13.27
CA TYR A 44 -21.59 -4.92 -14.54
C TYR A 44 -20.06 -5.15 -14.49
N PRO A 45 -19.29 -4.81 -13.43
CA PRO A 45 -17.84 -4.98 -13.43
C PRO A 45 -17.41 -6.43 -13.66
N ASP A 46 -18.16 -7.41 -13.13
CA ASP A 46 -17.85 -8.83 -13.27
C ASP A 46 -17.94 -9.27 -14.74
N TYR A 47 -19.00 -8.86 -15.43
CA TYR A 47 -19.24 -9.18 -16.84
C TYR A 47 -18.34 -8.38 -17.78
N ALA A 48 -18.04 -7.13 -17.45
CA ALA A 48 -17.09 -6.31 -18.20
C ALA A 48 -15.68 -6.93 -18.16
N ARG A 49 -15.27 -7.42 -16.99
CA ARG A 49 -14.00 -8.16 -16.83
C ARG A 49 -14.01 -9.46 -17.61
N ALA A 50 -15.06 -10.26 -17.53
CA ALA A 50 -15.16 -11.53 -18.26
C ALA A 50 -15.04 -11.33 -19.79
N ALA A 51 -15.73 -10.32 -20.33
CA ALA A 51 -15.66 -9.95 -21.74
C ALA A 51 -14.24 -9.50 -22.16
N ALA A 52 -13.61 -8.63 -21.37
CA ALA A 52 -12.27 -8.15 -21.63
C ALA A 52 -11.22 -9.27 -21.54
N GLU A 53 -11.28 -10.12 -20.51
CA GLU A 53 -10.37 -11.26 -20.35
C GLU A 53 -10.54 -12.31 -21.46
N ALA A 54 -11.73 -12.48 -22.03
CA ALA A 54 -11.94 -13.37 -23.18
C ALA A 54 -11.19 -12.87 -24.43
N VAL A 55 -11.14 -11.55 -24.66
CA VAL A 55 -10.35 -10.97 -25.76
C VAL A 55 -8.86 -11.11 -25.50
N VAL A 56 -8.42 -10.76 -24.29
CA VAL A 56 -6.98 -10.77 -23.92
C VAL A 56 -6.39 -12.18 -23.92
N ARG A 57 -7.16 -13.19 -23.49
CA ARG A 57 -6.74 -14.61 -23.52
C ARG A 57 -6.81 -15.23 -24.92
N GLY A 58 -7.45 -14.56 -25.88
CA GLY A 58 -7.65 -15.06 -27.24
C GLY A 58 -8.80 -16.07 -27.37
N ASP A 59 -9.70 -16.12 -26.38
CA ASP A 59 -10.95 -16.92 -26.44
C ASP A 59 -11.94 -16.30 -27.45
N ALA A 60 -11.95 -14.97 -27.55
CA ALA A 60 -12.66 -14.18 -28.55
C ALA A 60 -11.71 -13.19 -29.24
N ASP A 61 -12.04 -12.81 -30.47
CA ASP A 61 -11.26 -11.82 -31.24
C ASP A 61 -11.69 -10.38 -30.88
N ARG A 62 -12.97 -10.19 -30.51
CA ARG A 62 -13.56 -8.93 -30.01
C ARG A 62 -14.64 -9.21 -28.98
N ALA A 63 -14.99 -8.21 -28.18
CA ALA A 63 -16.12 -8.29 -27.27
C ALA A 63 -17.09 -7.11 -27.40
N ILE A 64 -18.36 -7.37 -27.08
CA ILE A 64 -19.41 -6.37 -26.90
C ILE A 64 -19.93 -6.49 -25.47
N MET A 65 -19.79 -5.42 -24.69
CA MET A 65 -20.29 -5.33 -23.32
C MET A 65 -21.47 -4.36 -23.26
N VAL A 66 -22.59 -4.80 -22.69
CA VAL A 66 -23.80 -4.00 -22.56
C VAL A 66 -24.11 -3.74 -21.09
N CYS A 67 -24.41 -2.50 -20.74
CA CYS A 67 -25.07 -2.20 -19.46
C CYS A 67 -26.13 -1.12 -19.64
N GLY A 68 -26.66 -0.56 -18.55
CA GLY A 68 -27.70 0.48 -18.63
C GLY A 68 -27.29 1.69 -19.49
N SER A 69 -26.10 2.27 -19.27
CA SER A 69 -25.59 3.43 -20.02
C SER A 69 -24.36 3.15 -20.88
N GLY A 70 -23.74 1.99 -20.74
CA GLY A 70 -22.45 1.63 -21.36
C GLY A 70 -21.22 2.26 -20.69
N ALA A 71 -21.37 3.34 -19.92
CA ALA A 71 -20.24 4.09 -19.34
C ALA A 71 -19.46 3.30 -18.28
N GLY A 72 -20.15 2.73 -17.28
CA GLY A 72 -19.51 1.95 -16.23
C GLY A 72 -18.81 0.70 -16.77
N ALA A 73 -19.48 0.00 -17.69
CA ALA A 73 -18.93 -1.15 -18.39
C ALA A 73 -17.62 -0.81 -19.13
N CYS A 74 -17.58 0.33 -19.82
CA CYS A 74 -16.38 0.82 -20.48
C CYS A 74 -15.25 1.07 -19.49
N ILE A 75 -15.52 1.78 -18.39
CA ILE A 75 -14.52 2.07 -17.36
C ILE A 75 -13.94 0.80 -16.76
N ALA A 76 -14.77 -0.21 -16.50
CA ALA A 76 -14.34 -1.48 -15.91
C ALA A 76 -13.55 -2.36 -16.90
N ALA A 77 -14.03 -2.52 -18.13
CA ALA A 77 -13.37 -3.33 -19.15
C ALA A 77 -11.98 -2.78 -19.51
N ASP A 78 -11.83 -1.46 -19.57
CA ASP A 78 -10.54 -0.78 -19.86
C ASP A 78 -9.49 -0.97 -18.75
N LYS A 79 -9.85 -1.53 -17.59
CA LYS A 79 -8.87 -1.87 -16.53
C LYS A 79 -8.13 -3.17 -16.78
N VAL A 80 -8.55 -3.97 -17.76
CA VAL A 80 -7.88 -5.22 -18.11
C VAL A 80 -6.78 -4.91 -19.13
N PRO A 81 -5.49 -5.09 -18.81
CA PRO A 81 -4.42 -4.90 -19.79
C PRO A 81 -4.65 -5.77 -21.02
N GLY A 82 -4.57 -5.17 -22.20
CA GLY A 82 -4.83 -5.74 -23.50
C GLY A 82 -6.23 -5.46 -24.02
N ALA A 83 -7.16 -5.06 -23.14
CA ALA A 83 -8.48 -4.58 -23.54
C ALA A 83 -8.43 -3.07 -23.77
N ARG A 84 -8.97 -2.64 -24.92
CA ARG A 84 -9.15 -1.24 -25.30
C ARG A 84 -10.63 -1.01 -25.44
N ALA A 85 -11.27 -0.73 -24.32
CA ALA A 85 -12.70 -0.60 -24.24
C ALA A 85 -13.13 0.83 -24.60
N PHE A 86 -14.19 0.95 -25.38
CA PHE A 86 -14.73 2.25 -25.77
C PHE A 86 -16.25 2.21 -25.89
N PHE A 87 -16.90 3.32 -25.57
CA PHE A 87 -18.32 3.51 -25.81
C PHE A 87 -18.55 4.03 -27.22
N ALA A 88 -19.58 3.52 -27.92
CA ALA A 88 -20.05 4.09 -29.18
C ALA A 88 -21.58 4.27 -29.16
N GLY A 89 -22.03 5.49 -29.43
CA GLY A 89 -23.45 5.83 -29.62
C GLY A 89 -23.86 5.94 -31.09
N ASP A 90 -22.91 5.74 -32.01
CA ASP A 90 -23.09 5.91 -33.45
C ASP A 90 -22.13 4.98 -34.22
N THR A 91 -22.42 4.75 -35.51
CA THR A 91 -21.62 3.85 -36.35
C THR A 91 -20.25 4.43 -36.70
N TYR A 92 -20.11 5.75 -36.78
CA TYR A 92 -18.82 6.40 -37.10
C TYR A 92 -17.79 6.09 -36.01
N THR A 93 -18.14 6.34 -34.74
CA THR A 93 -17.30 6.02 -33.59
C THR A 93 -16.97 4.53 -33.53
N ALA A 94 -17.93 3.67 -33.90
CA ALA A 94 -17.79 2.21 -33.85
C ALA A 94 -16.71 1.66 -34.80
N HIS A 95 -16.67 2.11 -36.05
CA HIS A 95 -15.60 1.68 -36.97
C HIS A 95 -14.29 2.43 -36.68
N GLN A 96 -14.38 3.72 -36.37
CA GLN A 96 -13.21 4.58 -36.19
C GLN A 96 -12.32 4.08 -35.05
N ALA A 97 -12.91 3.74 -33.89
CA ALA A 97 -12.15 3.23 -32.76
C ALA A 97 -11.36 1.95 -33.10
N VAL A 98 -11.89 1.09 -33.97
CA VAL A 98 -11.17 -0.09 -34.47
C VAL A 98 -10.08 0.32 -35.46
N GLU A 99 -10.44 1.14 -36.45
CA GLU A 99 -9.59 1.54 -37.57
C GLU A 99 -8.37 2.36 -37.12
N HIS A 100 -8.54 3.21 -36.11
CA HIS A 100 -7.54 4.17 -35.66
C HIS A 100 -6.85 3.76 -34.35
N ASP A 101 -7.59 3.15 -33.42
CA ASP A 101 -7.13 2.95 -32.04
C ASP A 101 -7.04 1.47 -31.64
N GLN A 102 -7.32 0.54 -32.57
CA GLN A 102 -7.39 -0.90 -32.30
C GLN A 102 -8.35 -1.25 -31.14
N GLY A 103 -9.48 -0.55 -31.04
CA GLY A 103 -10.53 -0.88 -30.10
C GLY A 103 -10.99 -2.33 -30.29
N ASN A 104 -11.05 -3.09 -29.20
CA ASN A 104 -11.37 -4.52 -29.22
C ASN A 104 -12.49 -4.92 -28.25
N VAL A 105 -12.96 -3.99 -27.42
CA VAL A 105 -14.15 -4.13 -26.58
C VAL A 105 -15.09 -2.95 -26.82
N LEU A 106 -16.24 -3.20 -27.45
CA LEU A 106 -17.28 -2.19 -27.65
C LEU A 106 -18.21 -2.17 -26.44
N CYS A 107 -18.50 -0.99 -25.90
CA CYS A 107 -19.49 -0.80 -24.83
C CYS A 107 -20.74 -0.09 -25.35
N LEU A 108 -21.91 -0.67 -25.02
CA LEU A 108 -23.23 -0.16 -25.39
C LEU A 108 -24.12 0.07 -24.17
N GLY A 109 -25.02 1.04 -24.28
CA GLY A 109 -25.99 1.36 -23.25
C GLY A 109 -27.42 1.06 -23.68
N GLU A 110 -28.08 0.09 -23.06
CA GLU A 110 -29.45 -0.29 -23.44
C GLU A 110 -30.45 0.87 -23.27
N ARG A 111 -30.29 1.69 -22.23
CA ARG A 111 -31.23 2.80 -21.94
C ARG A 111 -31.03 4.01 -22.84
N VAL A 112 -29.91 4.09 -23.55
CA VAL A 112 -29.46 5.29 -24.27
C VAL A 112 -29.24 5.06 -25.76
N THR A 113 -29.19 3.80 -26.23
CA THR A 113 -29.00 3.44 -27.63
C THR A 113 -30.24 2.72 -28.16
N GLY A 114 -30.84 3.23 -29.23
CA GLY A 114 -31.98 2.57 -29.88
C GLY A 114 -31.61 1.20 -30.46
N LEU A 115 -32.52 0.23 -30.38
CA LEU A 115 -32.25 -1.19 -30.66
C LEU A 115 -31.65 -1.45 -32.06
N GLU A 116 -32.26 -0.93 -33.12
CA GLU A 116 -31.76 -1.12 -34.49
C GLU A 116 -30.41 -0.43 -34.70
N LEU A 117 -30.23 0.76 -34.10
CA LEU A 117 -28.95 1.45 -34.14
C LEU A 117 -27.86 0.67 -33.40
N ALA A 118 -28.19 0.05 -32.26
CA ALA A 118 -27.24 -0.76 -31.50
C ALA A 118 -26.76 -1.99 -32.30
N VAL A 119 -27.65 -2.63 -33.07
CA VAL A 119 -27.29 -3.73 -33.98
C VAL A 119 -26.37 -3.23 -35.10
N GLU A 120 -26.67 -2.09 -35.71
CA GLU A 120 -25.82 -1.51 -36.75
C GLU A 120 -24.45 -1.09 -36.20
N ILE A 121 -24.39 -0.47 -35.03
CA ILE A 121 -23.13 -0.15 -34.32
C ILE A 121 -22.32 -1.43 -34.09
N ALA A 122 -22.95 -2.49 -33.58
CA ALA A 122 -22.28 -3.76 -33.33
C ALA A 122 -21.75 -4.39 -34.63
N ARG A 123 -22.53 -4.38 -35.71
CA ARG A 123 -22.09 -4.87 -37.04
C ARG A 123 -20.92 -4.05 -37.59
N THR A 124 -21.01 -2.73 -37.52
CA THR A 124 -19.96 -1.82 -37.95
C THR A 124 -18.67 -2.08 -37.17
N PHE A 125 -18.78 -2.22 -35.85
CA PHE A 125 -17.66 -2.57 -34.98
C PHE A 125 -17.03 -3.90 -35.38
N VAL A 126 -17.77 -5.02 -35.49
CA VAL A 126 -17.18 -6.34 -35.77
C VAL A 126 -16.60 -6.46 -37.18
N ARG A 127 -17.08 -5.65 -38.14
CA ARG A 127 -16.59 -5.66 -39.53
C ARG A 127 -15.42 -4.72 -39.77
N ALA A 128 -15.23 -3.71 -38.93
CA ALA A 128 -14.13 -2.76 -39.08
C ALA A 128 -12.77 -3.43 -38.96
N GLN A 129 -11.76 -2.90 -39.66
CA GLN A 129 -10.39 -3.43 -39.66
C GLN A 129 -9.42 -2.32 -39.32
N PHE A 130 -8.36 -2.65 -38.57
CA PHE A 130 -7.31 -1.68 -38.29
C PHE A 130 -6.69 -1.19 -39.60
N SER A 131 -6.65 0.12 -39.78
CA SER A 131 -6.31 0.72 -41.08
C SER A 131 -4.80 0.75 -41.38
N ASP A 132 -3.96 0.42 -40.39
CA ASP A 132 -2.50 0.30 -40.49
C ASP A 132 -1.74 1.54 -41.04
N GLN A 133 -2.41 2.69 -41.10
CA GLN A 133 -1.78 3.96 -41.47
C GLN A 133 -0.74 4.35 -40.40
N GLU A 134 0.37 4.98 -40.83
CA GLU A 134 1.45 5.40 -39.92
C GLU A 134 0.90 6.11 -38.67
N ARG A 135 -0.01 7.08 -38.89
CA ARG A 135 -0.51 7.93 -37.81
C ARG A 135 -1.27 7.14 -36.74
N HIS A 136 -1.91 6.03 -37.15
CA HIS A 136 -2.66 5.15 -36.28
C HIS A 136 -1.73 4.16 -35.57
N ARG A 137 -0.78 3.53 -36.29
CA ARG A 137 0.27 2.71 -35.65
C ARG A 137 1.01 3.46 -34.55
N ARG A 138 1.38 4.71 -34.83
CA ARG A 138 2.07 5.58 -33.85
C ARG A 138 1.22 5.86 -32.62
N ARG A 139 -0.10 6.11 -32.78
CA ARG A 139 -1.01 6.37 -31.65
C ARG A 139 -1.27 5.12 -30.83
N VAL A 140 -1.51 3.98 -31.50
CA VAL A 140 -1.64 2.67 -30.86
C VAL A 140 -0.38 2.32 -30.08
N ALA A 141 0.82 2.57 -30.62
CA ALA A 141 2.07 2.35 -29.90
C ALA A 141 2.18 3.23 -28.63
N LYS A 142 1.66 4.47 -28.67
CA LYS A 142 1.57 5.33 -27.47
C LYS A 142 0.55 4.82 -26.45
N ILE A 143 -0.60 4.33 -26.90
CA ILE A 143 -1.59 3.68 -26.02
C ILE A 143 -0.96 2.46 -25.35
N ALA A 144 -0.26 1.61 -26.13
CA ALA A 144 0.45 0.45 -25.60
C ALA A 144 1.59 0.84 -24.63
N ALA A 145 2.26 1.98 -24.84
CA ALA A 145 3.24 2.50 -23.89
C ALA A 145 2.60 2.91 -22.56
N ILE A 146 1.46 3.63 -22.59
CA ILE A 146 0.68 3.99 -21.39
C ILE A 146 0.20 2.72 -20.65
N GLU A 147 -0.21 1.71 -21.41
CA GLU A 147 -0.64 0.42 -20.88
C GLU A 147 0.53 -0.36 -20.25
N ALA A 148 1.72 -0.31 -20.85
CA ALA A 148 2.95 -0.90 -20.32
C ALA A 148 3.46 -0.18 -19.08
N GLU A 149 3.32 1.15 -19.01
CA GLU A 149 3.52 1.93 -17.78
C GLU A 149 2.54 1.45 -16.70
N SER A 150 1.29 1.14 -17.04
CA SER A 150 0.33 0.57 -16.09
C SER A 150 0.68 -0.85 -15.58
N ASN A 151 1.77 -1.45 -16.07
CA ASN A 151 2.35 -2.73 -15.64
C ASN A 151 3.66 -2.58 -14.83
N PHE A 152 3.92 -1.41 -14.23
CA PHE A 152 5.04 -1.26 -13.29
C PHE A 152 5.02 -2.34 -12.18
N PRO A 153 6.16 -2.94 -11.80
CA PRO A 153 6.24 -3.85 -10.65
C PRO A 153 5.58 -3.30 -9.38
N LEU A 154 5.65 -1.97 -9.20
CA LEU A 154 5.03 -1.27 -8.08
C LEU A 154 3.49 -1.24 -8.15
N GLU A 155 2.89 -1.14 -9.34
CA GLU A 155 1.43 -1.30 -9.49
C GLU A 155 1.01 -2.75 -9.19
N ALA A 156 1.84 -3.72 -9.59
CA ALA A 156 1.57 -5.13 -9.33
C ALA A 156 1.55 -5.45 -7.82
N LEU A 157 2.35 -4.77 -6.98
CA LEU A 157 2.27 -4.92 -5.52
C LEU A 157 0.87 -4.58 -4.98
N ARG A 158 0.23 -3.53 -5.50
CA ARG A 158 -1.12 -3.13 -5.09
C ARG A 158 -2.17 -4.19 -5.45
N ARG A 159 -2.01 -4.88 -6.59
CA ARG A 159 -2.88 -6.00 -6.99
C ARG A 159 -2.78 -7.18 -6.02
N HIS A 160 -1.66 -7.35 -5.32
CA HIS A 160 -1.49 -8.31 -4.24
C HIS A 160 -1.90 -7.77 -2.86
N GLY A 161 -2.45 -6.55 -2.79
CA GLY A 161 -2.93 -5.92 -1.56
C GLY A 161 -1.82 -5.39 -0.65
N GLN A 162 -0.61 -5.17 -1.18
CA GLN A 162 0.48 -4.50 -0.47
C GLN A 162 0.60 -3.04 -0.92
N SER A 163 0.56 -2.13 0.05
CA SER A 163 0.73 -0.69 -0.16
C SER A 163 2.20 -0.29 -0.06
N ILE A 164 2.62 0.70 -0.85
CA ILE A 164 4.01 1.15 -0.91
C ILE A 164 4.10 2.49 -0.19
N TRP A 165 4.86 2.53 0.89
CA TRP A 165 5.17 3.76 1.61
C TRP A 165 6.65 4.11 1.42
N LEU A 166 6.95 5.39 1.50
CA LEU A 166 8.32 5.91 1.41
C LEU A 166 8.87 6.18 2.80
N ASP A 167 10.03 5.62 3.11
CA ASP A 167 10.73 5.80 4.39
C ASP A 167 11.73 6.96 4.34
N THR A 168 11.24 8.12 3.90
CA THR A 168 11.97 9.39 3.90
C THR A 168 10.99 10.54 3.77
N ILE A 169 11.38 11.70 4.29
CA ILE A 169 10.71 12.97 4.04
C ILE A 169 11.75 14.08 4.12
N ALA A 170 11.68 15.00 3.15
CA ALA A 170 12.45 16.23 3.15
C ALA A 170 11.64 17.34 2.49
N ARG A 171 11.88 18.58 2.92
CA ARG A 171 11.18 19.77 2.42
C ARG A 171 11.39 19.96 0.92
N SER A 172 12.60 19.70 0.43
CA SER A 172 12.94 19.70 -0.99
C SER A 172 12.06 18.79 -1.84
N MET A 173 11.66 17.62 -1.31
CA MET A 173 10.76 16.68 -2.01
C MET A 173 9.34 17.22 -2.18
N LEU A 174 8.91 18.09 -1.26
CA LEU A 174 7.59 18.72 -1.29
C LEU A 174 7.57 19.91 -2.25
N THR A 175 8.59 20.77 -2.15
CA THR A 175 8.69 22.01 -2.95
C THR A 175 9.01 21.75 -4.42
N SER A 176 9.84 20.73 -4.71
CA SER A 176 10.17 20.33 -6.09
C SER A 176 9.03 19.56 -6.80
N GLY A 177 8.06 19.05 -6.04
CA GLY A 177 7.01 18.15 -6.56
C GLY A 177 7.43 16.68 -6.66
N GLU A 178 8.62 16.31 -6.18
CA GLU A 178 9.11 14.93 -6.21
C GLU A 178 8.18 13.96 -5.49
N LEU A 179 7.64 14.30 -4.31
CA LEU A 179 6.67 13.41 -3.64
C LEU A 179 5.41 13.19 -4.49
N ARG A 180 4.96 14.20 -5.23
CA ARG A 180 3.82 14.07 -6.16
C ARG A 180 4.18 13.16 -7.33
N ARG A 181 5.41 13.27 -7.85
CA ARG A 181 5.94 12.38 -8.88
C ARG A 181 6.00 10.93 -8.39
N LEU A 182 6.57 10.67 -7.22
CA LEU A 182 6.63 9.34 -6.59
C LEU A 182 5.23 8.77 -6.33
N ALA A 183 4.29 9.59 -5.84
CA ALA A 183 2.92 9.15 -5.62
C ALA A 183 2.21 8.76 -6.92
N TRP A 184 2.50 9.51 -8.00
CA TRP A 184 1.97 9.22 -9.33
C TRP A 184 2.69 8.04 -9.98
N GLU A 185 3.97 8.17 -10.31
CA GLU A 185 4.73 7.19 -11.11
C GLU A 185 4.99 5.89 -10.35
N ASP A 186 5.30 5.98 -9.06
CA ASP A 186 5.74 4.83 -8.24
C ASP A 186 4.66 4.29 -7.32
N ARG A 187 3.46 4.87 -7.38
CA ARG A 187 2.32 4.50 -6.54
C ARG A 187 2.64 4.54 -5.05
N VAL A 188 3.53 5.45 -4.64
CA VAL A 188 3.77 5.72 -3.23
C VAL A 188 2.47 6.27 -2.63
N THR A 189 1.89 5.54 -1.68
CA THR A 189 0.63 5.89 -1.04
C THR A 189 0.78 6.27 0.43
N GLY A 190 1.99 6.35 0.95
CA GLY A 190 2.24 6.86 2.30
C GLY A 190 3.69 7.22 2.53
N VAL A 191 3.96 7.90 3.65
CA VAL A 191 5.30 8.36 4.03
C VAL A 191 5.53 8.10 5.52
N THR A 192 6.73 7.64 5.88
CA THR A 192 7.20 7.57 7.26
C THR A 192 8.35 8.53 7.49
N SER A 193 8.37 9.15 8.67
CA SER A 193 9.49 9.92 9.19
C SER A 193 10.10 9.23 10.42
N ASN A 194 11.33 9.64 10.75
CA ASN A 194 12.03 9.33 11.99
C ASN A 194 13.12 10.41 12.21
N PRO A 195 13.70 10.52 13.42
CA PRO A 195 14.68 11.54 13.76
C PRO A 195 15.91 11.55 12.84
N THR A 196 16.43 10.38 12.43
CA THR A 196 17.59 10.30 11.53
C THR A 196 17.29 10.91 10.15
N ILE A 197 16.07 10.72 9.63
CA ILE A 197 15.62 11.33 8.38
C ILE A 197 15.61 12.86 8.52
N PHE A 198 15.03 13.39 9.59
CA PHE A 198 14.99 14.83 9.83
C PHE A 198 16.37 15.43 10.13
N GLU A 199 17.26 14.69 10.80
CA GLU A 199 18.64 15.12 11.06
C GLU A 199 19.35 15.38 9.74
N LYS A 200 19.25 14.41 8.82
CA LYS A 200 19.86 14.53 7.50
C LYS A 200 19.27 15.70 6.70
N ALA A 201 17.95 15.84 6.69
CA ALA A 201 17.27 16.88 5.93
C ALA A 201 17.53 18.27 6.53
N MET A 202 17.16 18.49 7.79
CA MET A 202 17.26 19.81 8.44
C MET A 202 18.70 20.24 8.73
N GLY A 203 19.61 19.29 8.90
CA GLY A 203 21.02 19.54 9.17
C GLY A 203 21.83 19.96 7.95
N HIS A 204 21.38 19.63 6.73
CA HIS A 204 22.21 19.74 5.54
C HIS A 204 21.52 20.38 4.32
N GLU A 205 20.19 20.36 4.24
CA GLU A 205 19.49 20.92 3.07
C GLU A 205 19.29 22.45 3.20
N PRO A 206 19.50 23.21 2.12
CA PRO A 206 19.36 24.67 2.11
C PRO A 206 17.92 25.14 2.32
N GLU A 207 16.92 24.33 1.96
CA GLU A 207 15.50 24.63 2.11
C GLU A 207 15.06 24.87 3.56
N TYR A 208 15.88 24.45 4.54
CA TYR A 208 15.61 24.65 5.96
C TYR A 208 16.34 25.86 6.57
N GLU A 209 17.29 26.47 5.86
CA GLU A 209 18.14 27.52 6.45
C GLU A 209 17.36 28.77 6.83
N GLU A 210 16.64 29.37 5.89
CA GLU A 210 15.85 30.59 6.13
C GLU A 210 14.69 30.38 7.13
N PRO A 211 13.89 29.29 7.04
CA PRO A 211 12.90 28.96 8.06
C PRO A 211 13.51 28.77 9.46
N ALA A 212 14.64 28.06 9.58
CA ALA A 212 15.31 27.87 10.86
C ALA A 212 15.88 29.18 11.41
N ARG A 213 16.46 30.04 10.56
CA ARG A 213 16.94 31.38 10.93
C ARG A 213 15.81 32.23 11.50
N THR A 214 14.69 32.29 10.78
CA THR A 214 13.51 33.07 11.20
C THR A 214 13.02 32.66 12.59
N LEU A 215 12.97 31.36 12.87
CA LEU A 215 12.56 30.85 14.19
C LEU A 215 13.64 31.09 15.26
N ALA A 216 14.92 31.00 14.91
CA ALA A 216 16.03 31.30 15.81
C ALA A 216 16.03 32.78 16.24
N GLU A 217 15.78 33.71 15.31
CA GLU A 217 15.65 35.15 15.58
C GLU A 217 14.45 35.48 16.49
N GLN A 218 13.40 34.65 16.46
CA GLN A 218 12.28 34.73 17.40
C GLN A 218 12.60 34.17 18.80
N GLY A 219 13.83 33.71 19.03
CA GLY A 219 14.27 33.16 20.31
C GLY A 219 13.82 31.72 20.57
N LYS A 220 13.37 30.99 19.54
CA LYS A 220 12.97 29.58 19.68
C LYS A 220 14.17 28.68 20.00
N SER A 221 13.96 27.67 20.84
CA SER A 221 14.96 26.63 21.10
C SER A 221 15.14 25.71 19.89
N ALA A 222 16.24 24.93 19.83
CA ALA A 222 16.45 23.94 18.75
C ALA A 222 15.30 22.92 18.65
N GLU A 223 14.72 22.53 19.79
CA GLU A 223 13.58 21.60 19.82
C GLU A 223 12.28 22.27 19.34
N GLU A 224 12.02 23.52 19.71
CA GLU A 224 10.88 24.27 19.17
C GLU A 224 11.00 24.47 17.65
N ILE A 225 12.21 24.74 17.16
CA ILE A 225 12.52 24.84 15.73
C ILE A 225 12.25 23.51 15.04
N TYR A 226 12.76 22.40 15.58
CA TYR A 226 12.51 21.06 15.05
C TYR A 226 11.01 20.80 14.89
N TRP A 227 10.23 20.97 15.96
CA TRP A 227 8.80 20.67 15.92
C TRP A 227 8.05 21.56 14.94
N ALA A 228 8.40 22.85 14.84
CA ALA A 228 7.78 23.75 13.86
C ALA A 228 8.03 23.27 12.42
N LEU A 229 9.28 22.97 12.08
CA LEU A 229 9.66 22.57 10.73
C LEU A 229 9.15 21.17 10.37
N ALA A 230 9.24 20.21 11.29
CA ALA A 230 8.77 18.84 11.07
C ALA A 230 7.25 18.81 10.86
N ILE A 231 6.48 19.57 11.65
CA ILE A 231 5.02 19.63 11.50
C ILE A 231 4.64 20.25 10.16
N GLU A 232 5.33 21.33 9.73
CA GLU A 232 5.10 21.95 8.43
C GLU A 232 5.35 20.95 7.28
N ASP A 233 6.45 20.20 7.33
CA ASP A 233 6.77 19.20 6.31
C ASP A 233 5.72 18.08 6.28
N ILE A 234 5.28 17.60 7.44
CA ILE A 234 4.22 16.58 7.55
C ILE A 234 2.88 17.11 7.03
N GLN A 235 2.54 18.37 7.29
CA GLN A 235 1.37 19.02 6.71
C GLN A 235 1.46 19.07 5.18
N GLY A 236 2.61 19.47 4.63
CA GLY A 236 2.83 19.48 3.18
C GLY A 236 2.70 18.09 2.55
N ALA A 237 3.31 17.06 3.16
CA ALA A 237 3.23 15.69 2.68
C ALA A 237 1.79 15.13 2.75
N THR A 238 1.07 15.39 3.86
CA THR A 238 -0.33 14.96 4.00
C THR A 238 -1.24 15.66 2.98
N ASP A 239 -0.96 16.92 2.63
CA ASP A 239 -1.70 17.65 1.60
C ASP A 239 -1.46 17.08 0.19
N VAL A 240 -0.22 16.67 -0.12
CA VAL A 240 0.11 15.97 -1.38
C VAL A 240 -0.65 14.64 -1.51
N LEU A 241 -0.69 13.84 -0.43
CA LEU A 241 -1.32 12.51 -0.44
C LEU A 241 -2.84 12.53 -0.16
N ARG A 242 -3.42 13.71 0.09
CA ARG A 242 -4.85 13.87 0.42
C ARG A 242 -5.80 13.31 -0.63
N GLY A 243 -5.42 13.44 -1.92
CA GLY A 243 -6.20 12.91 -3.04
C GLY A 243 -6.30 11.38 -2.98
N ILE A 244 -5.19 10.70 -2.70
CA ILE A 244 -5.14 9.24 -2.52
C ILE A 244 -5.98 8.85 -1.32
N TYR A 245 -5.79 9.50 -0.17
CA TYR A 245 -6.56 9.22 1.05
C TYR A 245 -8.08 9.25 0.81
N ARG A 246 -8.58 10.25 0.08
CA ARG A 246 -10.00 10.34 -0.27
C ARG A 246 -10.42 9.25 -1.25
N LEU A 247 -9.63 9.01 -2.30
CA LEU A 247 -9.94 8.05 -3.36
C LEU A 247 -10.09 6.62 -2.82
N VAL A 248 -9.26 6.24 -1.83
CA VAL A 248 -9.29 4.90 -1.23
C VAL A 248 -9.99 4.86 0.12
N ASN A 249 -10.84 5.84 0.43
CA ASN A 249 -11.63 5.90 1.67
C ASN A 249 -10.80 5.71 2.95
N GLY A 250 -9.64 6.35 3.01
CA GLY A 250 -8.75 6.31 4.15
C GLY A 250 -8.00 4.99 4.34
N LEU A 251 -7.97 4.11 3.33
CA LEU A 251 -7.10 2.93 3.37
C LEU A 251 -5.61 3.31 3.26
N ASP A 252 -5.25 4.30 2.44
CA ASP A 252 -3.89 4.82 2.29
C ASP A 252 -3.89 6.35 2.30
N GLY A 253 -2.78 6.97 1.89
CA GLY A 253 -2.56 8.40 1.83
C GLY A 253 -2.04 8.99 3.14
N PHE A 254 -1.43 8.15 3.99
CA PHE A 254 -1.00 8.54 5.33
C PHE A 254 0.44 9.07 5.38
N VAL A 255 0.70 9.97 6.32
CA VAL A 255 2.06 10.42 6.66
C VAL A 255 2.27 10.27 8.15
N SER A 256 3.37 9.64 8.57
CA SER A 256 3.66 9.39 9.97
C SER A 256 4.63 10.41 10.57
N LEU A 257 4.28 10.96 11.74
CA LEU A 257 5.15 11.79 12.58
C LEU A 257 5.35 11.12 13.95
N GLU A 258 6.59 10.95 14.37
CA GLU A 258 6.94 10.20 15.59
C GLU A 258 6.95 11.07 16.85
N CYS A 259 6.47 10.50 17.96
CA CYS A 259 6.62 11.10 19.29
C CYS A 259 8.10 11.18 19.69
N ALA A 260 8.43 12.09 20.61
CA ALA A 260 9.78 12.18 21.14
C ALA A 260 10.17 10.90 21.90
N PRO A 261 11.44 10.47 21.85
CA PRO A 261 11.92 9.34 22.66
C PRO A 261 11.72 9.54 24.16
N ALA A 262 11.76 10.79 24.62
CA ALA A 262 11.64 11.14 26.04
C ALA A 262 10.31 10.70 26.68
N VAL A 263 9.23 10.56 25.89
CA VAL A 263 7.93 10.12 26.41
C VAL A 263 7.71 8.61 26.31
N ALA A 264 8.60 7.87 25.64
CA ALA A 264 8.35 6.48 25.25
C ALA A 264 8.14 5.49 26.42
N ASN A 265 8.63 5.82 27.63
CA ASN A 265 8.44 5.01 28.84
C ASN A 265 7.47 5.67 29.84
N ASP A 266 6.58 6.54 29.36
CA ASP A 266 5.52 7.17 30.15
C ASP A 266 4.22 7.19 29.32
N THR A 267 3.24 6.41 29.76
CA THR A 267 1.95 6.25 29.09
C THR A 267 1.24 7.60 28.94
N GLN A 268 1.15 8.37 30.02
CA GLN A 268 0.36 9.61 30.02
C GLN A 268 1.05 10.69 29.20
N ALA A 269 2.38 10.83 29.33
CA ALA A 269 3.15 11.76 28.53
C ALA A 269 3.07 11.42 27.03
N THR A 270 3.09 10.13 26.67
CA THR A 270 2.90 9.69 25.26
C THR A 270 1.51 10.04 24.74
N VAL A 271 0.45 9.82 25.52
CA VAL A 271 -0.92 10.18 25.14
C VAL A 271 -1.06 11.69 24.92
N ASP A 272 -0.51 12.49 25.83
CA ASP A 272 -0.62 13.95 25.76
C ASP A 272 0.16 14.51 24.57
N MET A 273 1.37 14.00 24.32
CA MET A 273 2.13 14.35 23.13
C MET A 273 1.43 13.91 21.85
N THR A 274 0.84 12.72 21.83
CA THR A 274 0.09 12.21 20.68
C THR A 274 -1.08 13.12 20.33
N ARG A 275 -1.82 13.58 21.35
CA ARG A 275 -2.92 14.53 21.19
C ARG A 275 -2.44 15.91 20.71
N ASP A 276 -1.32 16.41 21.23
CA ASP A 276 -0.70 17.66 20.79
C ASP A 276 -0.33 17.60 19.30
N LEU A 277 0.44 16.59 18.90
CA LEU A 277 0.89 16.44 17.51
C LEU A 277 -0.28 16.25 16.54
N TRP A 278 -1.27 15.43 16.91
CA TRP A 278 -2.49 15.27 16.11
C TRP A 278 -3.19 16.61 15.87
N THR A 279 -3.31 17.43 16.92
CA THR A 279 -3.97 18.74 16.88
C THR A 279 -3.17 19.76 16.08
N ARG A 280 -1.84 19.78 16.24
CA ARG A 280 -0.97 20.74 15.54
C ARG A 280 -0.81 20.43 14.07
N VAL A 281 -0.72 19.15 13.70
CA VAL A 281 -0.68 18.75 12.28
C VAL A 281 -2.05 19.03 11.64
N ASN A 282 -3.15 18.71 12.32
CA ASN A 282 -4.52 19.01 11.88
C ASN A 282 -4.80 18.55 10.42
N ARG A 283 -4.48 17.29 10.13
CA ARG A 283 -4.77 16.64 8.85
C ARG A 283 -5.33 15.24 9.11
N PRO A 284 -6.46 14.83 8.49
CA PRO A 284 -7.09 13.55 8.82
C PRO A 284 -6.28 12.31 8.42
N ASN A 285 -5.27 12.52 7.57
CA ASN A 285 -4.36 11.50 7.07
C ASN A 285 -2.96 11.59 7.69
N VAL A 286 -2.81 12.27 8.84
CA VAL A 286 -1.62 12.06 9.68
C VAL A 286 -1.77 10.77 10.48
N MET A 287 -0.66 10.09 10.74
CA MET A 287 -0.53 9.09 11.79
C MET A 287 0.50 9.57 12.81
N ILE A 288 0.17 9.46 14.09
CA ILE A 288 1.18 9.68 15.13
C ILE A 288 1.86 8.35 15.42
N LYS A 289 3.19 8.37 15.40
CA LYS A 289 4.00 7.17 15.50
C LYS A 289 4.47 6.97 16.94
N ILE A 290 4.09 5.82 17.52
CA ILE A 290 4.29 5.49 18.94
C ILE A 290 5.12 4.20 19.05
N PRO A 291 6.25 4.20 19.77
CA PRO A 291 7.01 2.98 20.08
C PRO A 291 6.18 1.93 20.83
N ALA A 292 6.33 0.67 20.47
CA ALA A 292 5.72 -0.47 21.18
C ALA A 292 6.52 -0.86 22.43
N THR A 293 6.73 0.10 23.34
CA THR A 293 7.15 -0.16 24.73
C THR A 293 5.94 -0.61 25.56
N PRO A 294 6.12 -1.20 26.76
CA PRO A 294 5.00 -1.53 27.63
C PRO A 294 4.05 -0.35 27.88
N GLU A 295 4.61 0.83 28.15
CA GLU A 295 3.85 2.08 28.34
C GLU A 295 3.24 2.57 27.03
N GLY A 296 3.96 2.42 25.92
CA GLY A 296 3.49 2.74 24.57
C GLY A 296 2.27 1.93 24.15
N VAL A 297 2.19 0.63 24.47
CA VAL A 297 1.02 -0.23 24.19
C VAL A 297 -0.25 0.34 24.85
N ALA A 298 -0.16 0.78 26.10
CA ALA A 298 -1.28 1.43 26.78
C ALA A 298 -1.65 2.78 26.14
N ALA A 299 -0.65 3.57 25.73
CA ALA A 299 -0.87 4.84 25.04
C ALA A 299 -1.52 4.67 23.65
N ILE A 300 -1.19 3.59 22.94
CA ILE A 300 -1.80 3.23 21.66
C ILE A 300 -3.29 2.96 21.83
N GLU A 301 -3.68 2.15 22.82
CA GLU A 301 -5.11 1.89 23.11
C GLU A 301 -5.87 3.20 23.36
N GLU A 302 -5.33 4.08 24.22
CA GLU A 302 -5.95 5.35 24.57
C GLU A 302 -6.07 6.31 23.38
N SER A 303 -5.04 6.36 22.55
CA SER A 303 -5.00 7.22 21.35
C SER A 303 -6.03 6.77 20.31
N ILE A 304 -6.14 5.45 20.10
CA ILE A 304 -7.16 4.87 19.20
C ILE A 304 -8.56 5.08 19.77
N ALA A 305 -8.77 4.90 21.07
CA ALA A 305 -10.04 5.21 21.73
C ALA A 305 -10.45 6.69 21.55
N SER A 306 -9.46 7.59 21.44
CA SER A 306 -9.65 9.01 21.17
C SER A 306 -9.85 9.36 19.68
N GLY A 307 -9.81 8.38 18.78
CA GLY A 307 -10.00 8.57 17.34
C GLY A 307 -8.76 9.09 16.59
N ILE A 308 -7.57 8.92 17.15
CA ILE A 308 -6.30 9.32 16.52
C ILE A 308 -5.75 8.15 15.71
N ASN A 309 -5.28 8.41 14.48
CA ASN A 309 -4.60 7.37 13.71
C ASN A 309 -3.18 7.14 14.25
N VAL A 310 -2.79 5.88 14.41
CA VAL A 310 -1.50 5.53 15.04
C VAL A 310 -0.66 4.62 14.14
N ASN A 311 0.60 4.98 13.92
CA ASN A 311 1.61 4.07 13.40
C ASN A 311 2.41 3.49 14.57
N VAL A 312 2.21 2.22 14.88
CA VAL A 312 2.97 1.58 15.97
C VAL A 312 4.34 1.17 15.45
N THR A 313 5.43 1.43 16.19
CA THR A 313 6.81 1.18 15.72
C THR A 313 7.66 0.40 16.73
N LEU A 314 8.88 0.04 16.32
CA LEU A 314 9.85 -0.74 17.10
C LEU A 314 9.34 -2.13 17.53
N MET A 315 8.54 -2.78 16.67
CA MET A 315 8.12 -4.16 16.87
C MET A 315 9.08 -5.13 16.18
N PHE A 316 9.53 -6.12 16.96
CA PHE A 316 10.45 -7.17 16.50
C PHE A 316 9.92 -8.58 16.77
N SER A 317 9.08 -8.78 17.79
CA SER A 317 8.56 -10.10 18.16
C SER A 317 7.09 -10.27 17.79
N VAL A 318 6.70 -11.51 17.47
CA VAL A 318 5.30 -11.86 17.20
C VAL A 318 4.42 -11.60 18.42
N GLN A 319 4.91 -11.91 19.62
CA GLN A 319 4.18 -11.66 20.87
C GLN A 319 3.85 -10.17 21.05
N LEU A 320 4.82 -9.27 20.85
CA LEU A 320 4.58 -7.84 20.98
C LEU A 320 3.61 -7.32 19.91
N TYR A 321 3.68 -7.88 18.69
CA TYR A 321 2.69 -7.60 17.66
C TYR A 321 1.27 -8.00 18.11
N GLU A 322 1.11 -9.17 18.73
CA GLU A 322 -0.18 -9.63 19.27
C GLU A 322 -0.71 -8.69 20.36
N GLU A 323 0.14 -8.28 21.29
CA GLU A 323 -0.19 -7.31 22.35
C GLU A 323 -0.68 -5.97 21.76
N VAL A 324 0.02 -5.45 20.76
CA VAL A 324 -0.34 -4.22 20.04
C VAL A 324 -1.65 -4.36 19.28
N ALA A 325 -1.84 -5.47 18.56
CA ALA A 325 -3.06 -5.72 17.79
C ALA A 325 -4.29 -5.83 18.71
N HIS A 326 -4.14 -6.45 19.88
CA HIS A 326 -5.18 -6.49 20.89
C HIS A 326 -5.46 -5.12 21.53
N ALA A 327 -4.43 -4.31 21.78
CA ALA A 327 -4.60 -2.92 22.24
C ALA A 327 -5.34 -2.06 21.20
N TYR A 328 -5.06 -2.24 19.92
CA TYR A 328 -5.81 -1.59 18.83
C TYR A 328 -7.29 -1.98 18.84
N ILE A 329 -7.60 -3.28 18.94
CA ILE A 329 -8.98 -3.77 18.99
C ILE A 329 -9.73 -3.18 20.20
N LYS A 330 -9.11 -3.20 21.39
CA LYS A 330 -9.70 -2.58 22.59
C LYS A 330 -9.94 -1.08 22.41
N GLY A 331 -8.99 -0.38 21.80
CA GLY A 331 -9.13 1.04 21.46
C GLY A 331 -10.34 1.29 20.55
N LEU A 332 -10.52 0.46 19.51
CA LEU A 332 -11.68 0.54 18.62
C LEU A 332 -13.00 0.26 19.35
N GLU A 333 -13.05 -0.76 20.20
CA GLU A 333 -14.23 -1.08 21.01
C GLU A 333 -14.63 0.12 21.89
N ARG A 334 -13.67 0.75 22.55
CA ARG A 334 -13.86 1.96 23.35
C ARG A 334 -14.31 3.16 22.50
N PHE A 335 -13.73 3.32 21.32
CA PHE A 335 -14.12 4.37 20.38
C PHE A 335 -15.57 4.24 19.93
N PHE A 336 -16.03 3.04 19.53
CA PHE A 336 -17.40 2.82 19.08
C PHE A 336 -18.42 2.88 20.23
N SER A 337 -18.12 2.31 21.40
CA SER A 337 -19.00 2.41 22.58
C SER A 337 -19.16 3.86 23.06
N GLY A 338 -18.09 4.67 22.97
CA GLY A 338 -18.14 6.11 23.22
C GLY A 338 -19.06 6.89 22.26
N ARG A 339 -19.25 6.42 21.02
CA ARG A 339 -20.19 7.02 20.04
C ARG A 339 -21.63 6.69 20.35
N GLU A 340 -21.91 5.42 20.64
CA GLU A 340 -23.25 4.94 21.00
C GLU A 340 -23.78 5.72 22.22
N SER A 341 -22.92 5.97 23.20
CA SER A 341 -23.24 6.76 24.39
C SER A 341 -23.54 8.23 24.10
N ARG A 342 -22.96 8.82 23.04
CA ARG A 342 -23.13 10.24 22.67
C ARG A 342 -24.30 10.50 21.70
N ASN A 343 -25.04 9.46 21.29
CA ASN A 343 -26.22 9.56 20.41
C ASN A 343 -25.95 10.36 19.11
N LEU A 344 -24.73 10.27 18.57
CA LEU A 344 -24.31 10.95 17.33
C LEU A 344 -24.93 10.24 16.11
N ARG A 345 -26.20 10.52 15.84
CA ARG A 345 -27.00 9.89 14.75
C ARG A 345 -26.94 10.62 13.41
N HIS A 346 -26.14 11.68 13.28
CA HIS A 346 -25.99 12.38 12.00
C HIS A 346 -24.83 11.79 11.18
N PRO A 347 -25.07 11.28 9.95
CA PRO A 347 -24.06 10.64 9.12
C PRO A 347 -22.87 11.54 8.77
N GLU A 348 -23.10 12.84 8.64
CA GLU A 348 -22.07 13.83 8.28
C GLU A 348 -21.20 14.29 9.46
N SER A 349 -21.57 13.93 10.71
CA SER A 349 -20.86 14.33 11.94
C SER A 349 -20.06 13.21 12.60
N LEU A 350 -20.00 12.03 11.98
CA LEU A 350 -19.24 10.90 12.53
C LEU A 350 -17.81 10.97 11.98
N GLN A 351 -16.84 11.27 12.86
CA GLN A 351 -15.41 11.10 12.57
C GLN A 351 -15.19 9.69 11.96
N PRO A 352 -14.31 9.49 10.97
CA PRO A 352 -13.99 8.14 10.51
C PRO A 352 -13.40 7.31 11.67
N ALA A 353 -13.50 5.98 11.59
CA ALA A 353 -12.78 5.14 12.53
C ALA A 353 -11.28 5.40 12.43
N PRO A 354 -10.54 5.43 13.55
CA PRO A 354 -9.09 5.62 13.50
C PRO A 354 -8.44 4.46 12.76
N ALA A 355 -7.49 4.78 11.88
CA ALA A 355 -6.68 3.80 11.19
C ALA A 355 -5.38 3.52 11.96
N SER A 356 -4.82 2.32 11.80
CA SER A 356 -3.51 2.00 12.36
C SER A 356 -2.70 1.09 11.46
N VAL A 357 -1.38 1.22 11.53
CA VAL A 357 -0.41 0.28 10.97
C VAL A 357 0.53 -0.20 12.06
N ALA A 358 0.98 -1.45 11.94
CA ALA A 358 1.92 -2.07 12.86
C ALA A 358 3.29 -2.24 12.19
N SER A 359 4.20 -1.27 12.37
CA SER A 359 5.56 -1.28 11.81
C SER A 359 6.45 -2.35 12.46
N PHE A 360 6.54 -3.49 11.77
CA PHE A 360 7.31 -4.67 12.14
C PHE A 360 8.66 -4.68 11.41
N PHE A 361 9.76 -4.67 12.16
CA PHE A 361 11.10 -4.46 11.62
C PHE A 361 11.70 -5.76 11.08
N VAL A 362 12.22 -5.70 9.85
CA VAL A 362 12.69 -6.88 9.10
C VAL A 362 14.22 -7.00 9.14
N SER A 363 14.97 -6.17 8.41
CA SER A 363 16.41 -6.42 8.16
C SER A 363 17.29 -6.45 9.42
N ARG A 364 16.87 -5.80 10.51
CA ARG A 364 17.61 -5.80 11.78
C ARG A 364 17.67 -7.19 12.41
N VAL A 365 16.65 -8.03 12.19
CA VAL A 365 16.60 -9.40 12.68
C VAL A 365 17.68 -10.25 12.01
N ASP A 366 17.75 -10.25 10.67
CA ASP A 366 18.81 -10.99 9.98
C ASP A 366 20.20 -10.45 10.31
N THR A 367 20.36 -9.13 10.46
CA THR A 367 21.67 -8.56 10.82
C THR A 367 22.20 -9.13 12.13
N LEU A 368 21.35 -9.29 13.15
CA LEU A 368 21.74 -9.86 14.43
C LEU A 368 21.87 -11.40 14.36
N VAL A 369 20.91 -12.09 13.74
CA VAL A 369 20.94 -13.56 13.65
C VAL A 369 22.11 -14.05 12.81
N ASP A 370 22.38 -13.42 11.65
CA ASP A 370 23.52 -13.76 10.80
C ASP A 370 24.85 -13.56 11.53
N LYS A 371 24.95 -12.53 12.39
CA LYS A 371 26.12 -12.31 13.25
C LYS A 371 26.31 -13.47 14.23
N LEU A 372 25.25 -13.87 14.95
CA LEU A 372 25.31 -14.97 15.92
C LEU A 372 25.63 -16.31 15.26
N LEU A 373 25.05 -16.58 14.08
CA LEU A 373 25.38 -17.74 13.27
C LEU A 373 26.85 -17.69 12.78
N GLY A 374 27.32 -16.50 12.39
CA GLY A 374 28.72 -16.22 12.03
C GLY A 374 29.70 -16.58 13.13
N GLU A 375 29.43 -16.14 14.36
CA GLU A 375 30.24 -16.44 15.55
C GLU A 375 30.31 -17.94 15.81
N LYS A 376 29.18 -18.66 15.70
CA LYS A 376 29.14 -20.13 15.83
C LYS A 376 29.94 -20.84 14.72
N MET A 377 29.85 -20.38 13.47
CA MET A 377 30.61 -20.94 12.35
C MET A 377 32.12 -20.76 12.50
N SER A 378 32.56 -19.65 13.10
CA SER A 378 33.99 -19.35 13.31
C SER A 378 34.68 -20.20 14.39
N GLY A 379 33.95 -21.09 15.08
CA GLY A 379 34.53 -22.06 16.01
C GLY A 379 34.67 -21.56 17.46
N THR A 380 34.18 -20.36 17.79
CA THR A 380 34.16 -19.83 19.16
C THR A 380 33.32 -20.69 20.13
N THR A 381 32.54 -21.64 19.61
CA THR A 381 31.67 -22.56 20.37
C THR A 381 31.84 -24.04 20.03
N GLY A 382 32.89 -24.46 19.29
CA GLY A 382 33.20 -25.89 19.04
C GLY A 382 32.34 -26.63 17.99
N ALA A 383 31.83 -25.93 16.97
CA ALA A 383 30.99 -26.50 15.91
C ALA A 383 31.74 -27.50 14.99
N THR A 384 31.08 -28.59 14.56
CA THR A 384 31.60 -29.56 13.58
C THR A 384 31.35 -29.10 12.13
N ASN A 385 32.01 -29.70 11.13
CA ASN A 385 31.79 -29.37 9.71
C ASN A 385 30.32 -29.52 9.25
N GLY A 386 29.55 -30.43 9.88
CA GLY A 386 28.11 -30.59 9.61
C GLY A 386 27.29 -29.37 10.03
N ASP A 387 27.65 -28.77 11.17
CA ASP A 387 26.99 -27.61 11.76
C ASP A 387 27.20 -26.34 10.94
N VAL A 388 28.40 -26.14 10.38
CA VAL A 388 28.72 -24.97 9.54
C VAL A 388 27.82 -24.90 8.31
N SER A 389 27.62 -26.03 7.61
CA SER A 389 26.74 -26.05 6.43
C SER A 389 25.28 -25.77 6.79
N ALA A 390 24.83 -26.18 7.98
CA ALA A 390 23.48 -25.93 8.47
C ALA A 390 23.29 -24.45 8.80
N TYR A 391 24.26 -23.82 9.47
CA TYR A 391 24.23 -22.39 9.79
C TYR A 391 24.26 -21.52 8.53
N GLN A 392 25.06 -21.87 7.53
CA GLN A 392 25.09 -21.16 6.24
C GLN A 392 23.73 -21.15 5.55
N ARG A 393 22.95 -22.24 5.66
CA ARG A 393 21.60 -22.31 5.07
C ARG A 393 20.58 -21.44 5.81
N LEU A 394 20.84 -21.01 7.04
CA LEU A 394 19.94 -20.16 7.84
C LEU A 394 20.17 -18.66 7.64
N LEU A 395 21.32 -18.28 7.05
CA LEU A 395 21.67 -16.89 6.80
C LEU A 395 20.60 -16.19 5.94
N GLY A 396 20.14 -15.03 6.40
CA GLY A 396 19.14 -14.22 5.70
C GLY A 396 17.71 -14.79 5.70
N GLN A 397 17.42 -15.79 6.55
CA GLN A 397 16.09 -16.42 6.60
C GLN A 397 15.26 -16.04 7.83
N ALA A 398 15.90 -15.57 8.91
CA ALA A 398 15.24 -15.38 10.20
C ALA A 398 14.22 -14.23 10.17
N ALA A 399 14.57 -13.11 9.54
CA ALA A 399 13.70 -11.94 9.44
C ALA A 399 12.41 -12.25 8.67
N ILE A 400 12.52 -12.94 7.54
CA ILE A 400 11.38 -13.32 6.70
C ILE A 400 10.49 -14.32 7.45
N ALA A 401 11.09 -15.35 8.09
CA ALA A 401 10.34 -16.31 8.88
C ALA A 401 9.57 -15.61 10.02
N ASN A 402 10.21 -14.70 10.74
CA ASN A 402 9.61 -13.92 11.81
C ASN A 402 8.43 -13.05 11.32
N ALA A 403 8.61 -12.31 10.23
CA ALA A 403 7.56 -11.48 9.64
C ALA A 403 6.37 -12.32 9.12
N ARG A 404 6.61 -13.51 8.55
CA ARG A 404 5.54 -14.43 8.14
C ARG A 404 4.73 -14.95 9.33
N LEU A 405 5.38 -15.24 10.47
CA LEU A 405 4.68 -15.62 11.69
C LEU A 405 3.83 -14.46 12.24
N ALA A 406 4.35 -13.22 12.21
CA ALA A 406 3.56 -12.05 12.58
C ALA A 406 2.35 -11.87 11.65
N TYR A 407 2.51 -12.08 10.34
CA TYR A 407 1.41 -12.03 9.38
C TYR A 407 0.37 -13.15 9.60
N ALA A 408 0.80 -14.37 9.95
CA ALA A 408 -0.12 -15.44 10.31
C ALA A 408 -0.94 -15.09 11.57
N SER A 409 -0.30 -14.46 12.56
CA SER A 409 -1.00 -13.95 13.75
C SER A 409 -1.98 -12.83 13.40
N PHE A 410 -1.59 -11.91 12.52
CA PHE A 410 -2.49 -10.89 11.95
C PHE A 410 -3.76 -11.49 11.35
N GLN A 411 -3.64 -12.50 10.48
CA GLN A 411 -4.79 -13.14 9.86
C GLN A 411 -5.73 -13.76 10.92
N LYS A 412 -5.17 -14.34 11.99
CA LYS A 412 -5.94 -14.94 13.08
C LYS A 412 -6.66 -13.89 13.93
N ILE A 413 -5.99 -12.79 14.27
CA ILE A 413 -6.54 -11.75 15.17
C ILE A 413 -7.64 -10.94 14.47
N PHE A 414 -7.45 -10.58 13.21
CA PHE A 414 -8.37 -9.77 12.43
C PHE A 414 -9.37 -10.62 11.61
N SER A 415 -9.86 -11.70 12.20
CA SER A 415 -10.89 -12.55 11.61
C SER A 415 -11.88 -13.06 12.67
N GLY A 416 -12.98 -13.65 12.21
CA GLY A 416 -14.02 -14.21 13.06
C GLY A 416 -15.02 -13.19 13.61
N PRO A 417 -16.04 -13.66 14.36
CA PRO A 417 -17.23 -12.87 14.66
C PRO A 417 -16.98 -11.57 15.45
N ALA A 418 -16.00 -11.58 16.35
CA ALA A 418 -15.64 -10.40 17.14
C ALA A 418 -15.08 -9.27 16.26
N TRP A 419 -14.16 -9.60 15.36
CA TRP A 419 -13.62 -8.64 14.39
C TRP A 419 -14.69 -8.17 13.39
N GLU A 420 -15.49 -9.09 12.84
CA GLU A 420 -16.55 -8.78 11.88
C GLU A 420 -17.55 -7.77 12.44
N THR A 421 -17.84 -7.81 13.75
CA THR A 421 -18.69 -6.83 14.42
C THR A 421 -18.11 -5.41 14.37
N LEU A 422 -16.79 -5.26 14.57
CA LEU A 422 -16.12 -3.96 14.45
C LEU A 422 -16.02 -3.51 12.99
N ALA A 423 -15.70 -4.43 12.08
CA ALA A 423 -15.59 -4.16 10.65
C ALA A 423 -16.91 -3.62 10.07
N GLN A 424 -18.06 -4.18 10.48
CA GLN A 424 -19.40 -3.70 10.10
C GLN A 424 -19.69 -2.27 10.58
N LYS A 425 -19.06 -1.82 11.68
CA LYS A 425 -19.12 -0.44 12.17
C LYS A 425 -18.15 0.51 11.45
N GLY A 426 -17.41 0.01 10.45
CA GLY A 426 -16.45 0.77 9.65
C GLY A 426 -15.01 0.71 10.17
N ALA A 427 -14.68 -0.21 11.08
CA ALA A 427 -13.29 -0.43 11.48
C ALA A 427 -12.46 -1.02 10.33
N GLN A 428 -11.19 -0.61 10.24
CA GLN A 428 -10.21 -1.18 9.31
C GLN A 428 -9.22 -2.05 10.09
N VAL A 429 -8.72 -3.12 9.48
CA VAL A 429 -7.67 -3.95 10.11
C VAL A 429 -6.42 -3.11 10.40
N GLN A 430 -5.70 -3.38 11.50
CA GLN A 430 -4.38 -2.80 11.69
C GLN A 430 -3.41 -3.54 10.78
N ARG A 431 -3.03 -2.93 9.66
CA ARG A 431 -2.19 -3.59 8.65
C ARG A 431 -0.77 -3.78 9.17
N PRO A 432 -0.16 -4.97 9.02
CA PRO A 432 1.28 -5.13 9.20
C PRO A 432 2.02 -4.23 8.21
N LEU A 433 2.96 -3.45 8.72
CA LEU A 433 3.84 -2.60 7.94
C LEU A 433 5.27 -3.13 8.05
N TRP A 434 5.84 -3.60 6.95
CA TRP A 434 7.22 -4.08 6.92
C TRP A 434 8.16 -2.88 6.90
N ALA A 435 8.87 -2.68 8.01
CA ALA A 435 9.83 -1.60 8.19
C ALA A 435 11.27 -2.11 8.14
N SER A 436 12.22 -1.21 7.84
CA SER A 436 13.62 -1.59 7.68
C SER A 436 13.79 -2.70 6.63
N THR A 437 13.24 -2.50 5.42
CA THR A 437 13.23 -3.50 4.33
C THR A 437 14.37 -3.33 3.32
N SER A 438 15.34 -2.46 3.61
CA SER A 438 16.60 -2.42 2.86
C SER A 438 17.48 -3.61 3.25
N THR A 439 17.93 -4.38 2.26
CA THR A 439 18.93 -5.44 2.46
C THR A 439 20.27 -4.87 2.96
N LYS A 440 20.83 -5.46 4.03
CA LYS A 440 22.10 -5.00 4.63
C LYS A 440 23.31 -5.82 4.20
N ASN A 441 23.08 -7.06 3.76
CA ASN A 441 24.14 -7.96 3.30
C ASN A 441 24.23 -7.92 1.76
N PRO A 442 25.36 -7.50 1.17
CA PRO A 442 25.51 -7.38 -0.29
C PRO A 442 25.45 -8.72 -1.04
N ARG A 443 25.47 -9.86 -0.32
CA ARG A 443 25.28 -11.19 -0.92
C ARG A 443 23.80 -11.52 -1.18
N TYR A 444 22.88 -10.83 -0.52
CA TYR A 444 21.45 -11.01 -0.73
C TYR A 444 20.99 -10.06 -1.83
N ARG A 445 19.84 -10.36 -2.44
CA ARG A 445 19.19 -9.40 -3.33
C ARG A 445 18.83 -8.14 -2.53
N ASP A 446 19.12 -6.98 -3.08
CA ASP A 446 18.76 -5.65 -2.56
C ASP A 446 17.24 -5.44 -2.40
N VAL A 447 16.43 -6.25 -3.09
CA VAL A 447 14.96 -6.31 -3.01
C VAL A 447 14.38 -7.49 -2.20
N LEU A 448 15.24 -8.30 -1.56
CA LEU A 448 14.87 -9.57 -0.89
C LEU A 448 13.62 -9.43 0.00
N TYR A 449 13.63 -8.46 0.92
CA TYR A 449 12.57 -8.32 1.90
C TYR A 449 11.25 -7.84 1.30
N VAL A 450 11.30 -7.08 0.21
CA VAL A 450 10.08 -6.68 -0.50
C VAL A 450 9.48 -7.91 -1.17
N GLU A 451 10.28 -8.66 -1.96
CA GLU A 451 9.80 -9.82 -2.72
C GLU A 451 9.21 -10.93 -1.82
N GLU A 452 9.82 -11.20 -0.67
CA GLU A 452 9.45 -12.34 0.18
C GLU A 452 8.27 -12.07 1.14
N LEU A 453 7.81 -10.82 1.24
CA LEU A 453 6.77 -10.36 2.18
C LEU A 453 5.55 -9.73 1.49
N ILE A 454 5.33 -10.01 0.21
CA ILE A 454 4.18 -9.51 -0.55
C ILE A 454 2.93 -10.30 -0.14
N GLY A 455 1.89 -9.58 0.31
CA GLY A 455 0.59 -10.16 0.61
C GLY A 455 -0.50 -9.14 0.94
N PRO A 456 -1.76 -9.61 1.05
CA PRO A 456 -2.90 -8.72 1.19
C PRO A 456 -2.95 -8.02 2.54
N ASN A 457 -3.51 -6.81 2.55
CA ASN A 457 -3.64 -5.96 3.74
C ASN A 457 -2.30 -5.66 4.44
N THR A 458 -1.23 -5.50 3.66
CA THR A 458 0.08 -5.12 4.19
C THR A 458 0.55 -3.78 3.64
N VAL A 459 1.52 -3.20 4.32
CA VAL A 459 2.28 -2.04 3.86
C VAL A 459 3.75 -2.41 3.86
N ASN A 460 4.53 -1.90 2.91
CA ASN A 460 5.99 -1.94 2.99
C ASN A 460 6.49 -0.50 2.92
N THR A 461 7.23 -0.05 3.95
CA THR A 461 7.86 1.27 3.92
C THR A 461 9.32 1.11 3.47
N MET A 462 9.63 1.69 2.30
CA MET A 462 10.89 1.48 1.60
C MET A 462 11.70 2.77 1.58
N PRO A 463 13.01 2.72 1.89
CA PRO A 463 13.92 3.80 1.52
C PRO A 463 13.95 3.99 -0.02
N GLU A 464 14.27 5.18 -0.49
CA GLU A 464 14.33 5.51 -1.93
C GLU A 464 15.16 4.52 -2.74
N ALA A 465 16.31 4.09 -2.21
CA ALA A 465 17.18 3.13 -2.87
C ALA A 465 16.50 1.77 -3.08
N THR A 466 15.74 1.29 -2.09
CA THR A 466 14.99 0.02 -2.19
C THR A 466 13.80 0.16 -3.12
N LEU A 467 13.09 1.31 -3.09
CA LEU A 467 12.01 1.60 -4.03
C LEU A 467 12.53 1.60 -5.48
N SER A 468 13.67 2.26 -5.73
CA SER A 468 14.30 2.31 -7.04
C SER A 468 14.81 0.94 -7.51
N ALA A 469 15.43 0.16 -6.63
CA ALA A 469 15.86 -1.21 -6.96
C ALA A 469 14.67 -2.11 -7.30
N PHE A 470 13.57 -2.01 -6.54
CA PHE A 470 12.36 -2.79 -6.82
C PHE A 470 11.69 -2.38 -8.13
N ARG A 471 11.67 -1.09 -8.45
CA ARG A 471 11.20 -0.60 -9.77
C ARG A 471 11.99 -1.21 -10.91
N ASP A 472 13.31 -1.32 -10.76
CA ASP A 472 14.22 -1.82 -11.80
C ASP A 472 14.10 -3.34 -12.02
N HIS A 473 14.12 -4.14 -10.94
CA HIS A 473 14.24 -5.60 -11.07
C HIS A 473 13.47 -6.42 -10.00
N GLY A 474 12.50 -5.80 -9.33
CA GLY A 474 11.64 -6.48 -8.37
C GLY A 474 10.74 -7.54 -9.02
N ARG A 475 10.57 -8.68 -8.35
CA ARG A 475 9.65 -9.74 -8.78
C ARG A 475 8.41 -9.75 -7.90
N VAL A 476 7.24 -9.69 -8.54
CA VAL A 476 5.97 -9.63 -7.83
C VAL A 476 5.29 -11.00 -7.84
N ALA A 477 5.08 -11.56 -6.66
CA ALA A 477 4.22 -12.72 -6.42
C ALA A 477 3.71 -12.66 -4.98
N ARG A 478 2.54 -13.24 -4.68
CA ARG A 478 2.13 -13.44 -3.29
C ARG A 478 3.04 -14.50 -2.66
N THR A 479 3.85 -14.08 -1.69
CA THR A 479 4.92 -14.90 -1.09
C THR A 479 4.77 -15.05 0.42
N ILE A 480 3.99 -14.19 1.06
CA ILE A 480 3.98 -14.12 2.52
C ILE A 480 3.35 -15.35 3.20
N ASP A 481 2.33 -15.95 2.58
CA ASP A 481 1.49 -16.99 3.22
C ASP A 481 1.18 -18.17 2.30
N THR A 482 2.03 -18.44 1.29
CA THR A 482 1.86 -19.67 0.50
C THR A 482 2.16 -20.91 1.36
N PRO A 483 1.55 -22.08 1.08
CA PRO A 483 1.85 -23.31 1.81
C PRO A 483 3.35 -23.64 1.85
N GLU A 484 4.06 -23.42 0.74
CA GLU A 484 5.51 -23.66 0.66
C GLU A 484 6.30 -22.65 1.50
N ALA A 485 5.88 -21.39 1.50
CA ALA A 485 6.48 -20.33 2.30
C ALA A 485 6.32 -20.61 3.81
N MET A 486 5.12 -21.02 4.24
CA MET A 486 4.86 -21.37 5.65
C MET A 486 5.60 -22.63 6.07
N ALA A 487 5.65 -23.67 5.22
CA ALA A 487 6.46 -24.85 5.49
C ALA A 487 7.96 -24.53 5.59
N ARG A 488 8.47 -23.57 4.79
CA ARG A 488 9.85 -23.05 4.95
C ARG A 488 10.00 -22.33 6.28
N THR A 489 9.09 -21.42 6.63
CA THR A 489 9.10 -20.68 7.91
C THR A 489 9.21 -21.62 9.11
N GLU A 490 8.39 -22.66 9.17
CA GLU A 490 8.43 -23.65 10.27
C GLU A 490 9.76 -24.40 10.35
N ARG A 491 10.36 -24.73 9.20
CA ARG A 491 11.69 -25.36 9.17
C ARG A 491 12.76 -24.41 9.69
N VAL A 492 12.79 -23.17 9.20
CA VAL A 492 13.74 -22.14 9.65
C VAL A 492 13.64 -21.93 11.15
N TRP A 493 12.43 -21.81 11.68
CA TRP A 493 12.21 -21.60 13.11
C TRP A 493 12.75 -22.76 13.96
N ARG A 494 12.50 -24.00 13.53
CA ARG A 494 13.03 -25.21 14.18
C ARG A 494 14.55 -25.31 14.10
N ASP A 495 15.11 -24.96 12.94
CA ASP A 495 16.54 -25.09 12.67
C ASP A 495 17.34 -23.99 13.39
N LEU A 496 16.80 -22.76 13.52
CA LEU A 496 17.36 -21.71 14.38
C LEU A 496 17.44 -22.17 15.84
N LYS A 497 16.36 -22.77 16.36
CA LYS A 497 16.35 -23.34 17.72
C LYS A 497 17.37 -24.46 17.88
N THR A 498 17.49 -25.35 16.89
CA THR A 498 18.50 -26.42 16.87
C THR A 498 19.93 -25.85 16.85
N ALA A 499 20.15 -24.73 16.17
CA ALA A 499 21.41 -24.00 16.19
C ALA A 499 21.69 -23.26 17.51
N GLY A 500 20.76 -23.29 18.46
CA GLY A 500 20.84 -22.56 19.72
C GLY A 500 20.73 -21.05 19.52
N ILE A 501 19.93 -20.61 18.55
CA ILE A 501 19.50 -19.21 18.40
C ILE A 501 18.12 -19.09 19.03
N ASP A 502 18.05 -18.32 20.12
CA ASP A 502 16.79 -17.99 20.78
C ASP A 502 16.22 -16.69 20.17
N MET A 503 15.11 -16.83 19.44
CA MET A 503 14.45 -15.71 18.79
C MET A 503 13.79 -14.73 19.77
N ASP A 504 13.42 -15.19 20.96
CA ASP A 504 12.83 -14.32 21.99
C ASP A 504 13.92 -13.40 22.57
N GLU A 505 15.12 -13.95 22.85
CA GLU A 505 16.28 -13.14 23.27
C GLU A 505 16.72 -12.16 22.17
N VAL A 506 16.78 -12.61 20.91
CA VAL A 506 17.14 -11.78 19.76
C VAL A 506 16.18 -10.60 19.62
N THR A 507 14.87 -10.85 19.65
CA THR A 507 13.87 -9.79 19.45
C THR A 507 13.78 -8.84 20.63
N LEU A 508 13.97 -9.33 21.87
CA LEU A 508 14.07 -8.48 23.06
C LEU A 508 15.28 -7.55 23.02
N GLN A 509 16.45 -8.07 22.60
CA GLN A 509 17.65 -7.25 22.43
C GLN A 509 17.43 -6.16 21.38
N LEU A 510 16.84 -6.51 20.23
CA LEU A 510 16.55 -5.55 19.16
C LEU A 510 15.55 -4.47 19.59
N GLN A 511 14.57 -4.81 20.42
CA GLN A 511 13.63 -3.83 20.97
C GLN A 511 14.36 -2.81 21.86
N LYS A 512 15.19 -3.28 22.80
CA LYS A 512 15.98 -2.41 23.69
C LYS A 512 16.94 -1.52 22.91
N ASP A 513 17.67 -2.10 21.97
CA ASP A 513 18.59 -1.35 21.09
C ASP A 513 17.83 -0.36 20.21
N GLY A 514 16.64 -0.73 19.73
CA GLY A 514 15.78 0.12 18.92
C GLY A 514 15.39 1.42 19.63
N VAL A 515 14.93 1.33 20.88
CA VAL A 515 14.56 2.50 21.70
C VAL A 515 15.80 3.36 21.98
N ARG A 516 16.93 2.75 22.33
CA ARG A 516 18.18 3.47 22.60
C ARG A 516 18.70 4.22 21.36
N LEU A 517 18.83 3.53 20.22
CA LEU A 517 19.30 4.13 18.97
C LEU A 517 18.38 5.26 18.49
N PHE A 518 17.08 5.14 18.77
CA PHE A 518 16.10 6.18 18.48
C PHE A 518 16.34 7.43 19.34
N ALA A 519 16.54 7.27 20.65
CA ALA A 519 16.90 8.38 21.54
C ALA A 519 18.22 9.07 21.11
N GLU A 520 19.26 8.27 20.82
CA GLU A 520 20.55 8.78 20.33
C GLU A 520 20.41 9.57 19.02
N SER A 521 19.55 9.13 18.09
CA SER A 521 19.29 9.83 16.82
C SER A 521 18.56 11.15 17.04
N PHE A 522 17.62 11.20 17.98
CA PHE A 522 16.92 12.43 18.32
C PHE A 522 17.85 13.44 19.01
N ASP A 523 18.69 13.00 19.95
CA ASP A 523 19.67 13.86 20.59
C ASP A 523 20.67 14.42 19.57
N SER A 524 21.10 13.60 18.60
CA SER A 524 21.96 14.04 17.49
C SER A 524 21.29 15.12 16.64
N LEU A 525 20.04 14.89 16.22
CA LEU A 525 19.22 15.86 15.51
C LEU A 525 19.13 17.21 16.25
N ILE A 526 18.76 17.20 17.53
CA ILE A 526 18.63 18.44 18.31
C ILE A 526 19.97 19.14 18.45
N LYS A 527 21.07 18.39 18.64
CA LYS A 527 22.42 18.96 18.69
C LYS A 527 22.84 19.61 17.37
N VAL A 528 22.55 18.97 16.23
CA VAL A 528 22.82 19.53 14.90
C VAL A 528 22.03 20.83 14.68
N LEU A 529 20.75 20.83 15.05
CA LEU A 529 19.90 22.02 14.97
C LEU A 529 20.36 23.14 15.91
N GLU A 530 20.81 22.81 17.12
CA GLU A 530 21.36 23.80 18.04
C GLU A 530 22.64 24.44 17.48
N GLY A 531 23.52 23.65 16.86
CA GLY A 531 24.68 24.17 16.15
C GLY A 531 24.30 25.14 15.02
N ARG A 532 23.28 24.77 14.21
CA ARG A 532 22.73 25.66 13.16
C ARG A 532 22.12 26.93 13.75
N ARG A 533 21.29 26.80 14.78
CA ARG A 533 20.64 27.92 15.47
C ARG A 533 21.65 28.95 15.97
N GLN A 534 22.74 28.50 16.59
CA GLN A 534 23.82 29.36 17.06
C GLN A 534 24.57 30.03 15.90
N ALA A 535 24.89 29.29 14.84
CA ALA A 535 25.56 29.85 13.67
C ALA A 535 24.73 30.94 12.98
N LEU A 536 23.41 30.76 12.91
CA LEU A 536 22.47 31.71 12.30
C LEU A 536 22.24 32.96 13.15
N ALA A 537 22.36 32.87 14.49
CA ALA A 537 22.25 34.01 15.39
C ALA A 537 23.49 34.95 15.37
N HIS A 538 24.60 34.48 14.78
CA HIS A 538 25.87 35.21 14.70
C HIS A 538 26.23 35.71 13.29
N ALA A 539 25.38 35.43 12.29
CA ALA A 539 25.56 35.79 10.89
C ALA A 539 24.46 36.75 10.45
#